data_AF-Q9BIM2-F1
#
_entry.id   AF-Q9BIM2-F1
#
_cell.length_a   1.000
_cell.length_b   1.000
_cell.length_c   1.000
_cell.angle_alpha   90.00
_cell.angle_beta   90.00
_cell.angle_gamma   90.00
#
_symmetry.space_group_name_H-M   'P 1'
#
loop_
_entity.id
_entity.type
_entity.pdbx_description
1 polymer ?
#
loop_
_entity_poly.entity_id
_entity_poly.type
_entity_poly.pdbx_seq_one_letter_code
_entity_poly.pdbx_strand_id
1 'polypeptide(L)'
;VTGGNGQCSACANGQTYASGNCPACAEGCAKCATDTNQCDTCYSGHYKSGTKCVKCSENSNSITGVPNCVSCAPPSGSGTVTCYVTQEPSVNPTDPSVNKTGLSSGAIAGISIAVIVVVGGLVGFLC
;
A
#
# COMPACT_ATOMS: atom_id res chain seq x y z
N VAL A 1 5.88 12.40 -21.24
CA VAL A 1 5.70 12.75 -22.67
C VAL A 1 7.04 13.11 -23.27
N THR A 2 7.36 12.56 -24.43
CA THR A 2 8.58 12.88 -25.19
C THR A 2 8.33 14.14 -26.02
N GLY A 3 9.15 15.17 -25.83
CA GLY A 3 9.31 16.30 -26.75
C GLY A 3 9.97 15.84 -28.05
N GLY A 4 9.82 16.63 -29.11
CA GLY A 4 10.12 16.28 -30.51
C GLY A 4 11.54 15.80 -30.83
N ASN A 5 12.45 15.80 -29.85
CA ASN A 5 13.85 15.36 -29.98
C ASN A 5 14.20 14.16 -29.07
N GLY A 6 13.21 13.41 -28.56
CA GLY A 6 13.43 12.30 -27.62
C GLY A 6 13.67 12.74 -26.16
N GLN A 7 13.62 14.04 -25.90
CA GLN A 7 13.75 14.64 -24.56
C GLN A 7 12.43 14.54 -23.80
N CYS A 8 12.46 14.42 -22.47
CA CYS A 8 11.29 14.55 -21.62
C CYS A 8 10.76 15.98 -21.63
N SER A 9 9.50 16.17 -22.01
CA SER A 9 8.77 17.44 -21.88
C SER A 9 7.87 17.47 -20.64
N ALA A 10 7.63 16.32 -20.02
CA ALA A 10 7.05 16.21 -18.69
C ALA A 10 7.39 14.84 -18.08
N CYS A 11 7.64 14.83 -16.78
CA CYS A 11 7.90 13.63 -16.01
C CYS A 11 6.59 12.96 -15.57
N ALA A 12 6.53 11.63 -15.66
CA ALA A 12 5.32 10.86 -15.35
C ALA A 12 4.86 11.03 -13.89
N ASN A 13 5.81 11.24 -12.99
CA ASN A 13 5.61 11.53 -11.57
C ASN A 13 5.35 13.02 -11.27
N GLY A 14 5.08 13.84 -12.31
CA GLY A 14 4.74 15.26 -12.15
C GLY A 14 5.89 16.12 -11.60
N GLN A 15 7.13 15.67 -11.79
CA GLN A 15 8.34 16.43 -11.48
C GLN A 15 8.70 17.39 -12.60
N THR A 16 9.41 18.45 -12.24
CA THR A 16 10.04 19.35 -13.19
C THR A 16 11.15 18.60 -13.93
N TYR A 17 11.07 18.54 -15.26
CA TYR A 17 12.15 18.00 -16.07
C TYR A 17 13.31 19.00 -16.13
N ALA A 18 14.54 18.50 -16.20
CA ALA A 18 15.75 19.30 -16.30
C ALA A 18 16.58 18.82 -17.50
N SER A 19 16.98 19.73 -18.38
CA SER A 19 17.75 19.42 -19.61
C SER A 19 17.15 18.33 -20.49
N GLY A 20 15.82 18.19 -20.49
CA GLY A 20 15.15 17.14 -21.27
C GLY A 20 15.18 15.75 -20.63
N ASN A 21 15.51 15.64 -19.35
CA ASN A 21 15.43 14.40 -18.58
C ASN A 21 14.67 14.63 -17.27
N CYS A 22 14.12 13.55 -16.72
CA CYS A 22 13.54 13.57 -15.38
C CYS A 22 14.63 13.23 -14.37
N PRO A 23 14.90 14.11 -13.39
CA PRO A 23 15.94 13.88 -12.42
C PRO A 23 15.63 12.63 -11.56
N ALA A 24 16.66 11.83 -11.29
CA ALA A 24 16.55 10.73 -10.34
C ALA A 24 16.58 11.28 -8.91
N CYS A 25 15.64 10.84 -8.08
CA CYS A 25 15.59 11.18 -6.66
C CYS A 25 16.35 10.15 -5.83
N ALA A 26 16.64 10.51 -4.58
CA ALA A 26 17.14 9.56 -3.58
C ALA A 26 16.23 8.33 -3.45
N GLU A 27 16.78 7.21 -2.98
CA GLU A 27 16.04 5.96 -2.79
C GLU A 27 14.76 6.15 -1.94
N GLY A 28 13.70 5.43 -2.30
CA GLY A 28 12.40 5.52 -1.62
C GLY A 28 11.60 6.80 -1.94
N CYS A 29 12.15 7.72 -2.74
CA CYS A 29 11.48 8.97 -3.11
C CYS A 29 10.80 8.89 -4.48
N ALA A 30 9.47 9.06 -4.50
CA ALA A 30 8.69 9.11 -5.74
C ALA A 30 8.78 10.46 -6.44
N LYS A 31 8.88 11.53 -5.64
CA LYS A 31 9.01 12.91 -6.11
C LYS A 31 9.93 13.68 -5.16
N CYS A 32 11.10 14.06 -5.66
CA CYS A 32 12.01 14.97 -4.98
C CYS A 32 11.63 16.43 -5.28
N ALA A 33 12.01 17.31 -4.36
CA ALA A 33 11.92 18.75 -4.48
C ALA A 33 12.96 19.28 -5.51
N THR A 34 13.21 20.58 -5.52
CA THR A 34 14.27 21.18 -6.36
C THR A 34 15.63 20.53 -6.09
N ASP A 35 15.90 20.15 -4.84
CA ASP A 35 17.06 19.32 -4.48
C ASP A 35 16.71 17.83 -4.57
N THR A 36 17.49 17.06 -5.34
CA THR A 36 17.31 15.60 -5.50
C THR A 36 17.51 14.82 -4.19
N ASN A 37 18.14 15.45 -3.20
CA ASN A 37 18.36 14.92 -1.85
C ASN A 37 17.16 15.13 -0.90
N GLN A 38 16.19 15.96 -1.28
CA GLN A 38 15.00 16.26 -0.49
C GLN A 38 13.77 15.64 -1.15
N CYS A 39 13.06 14.81 -0.38
CA CYS A 39 11.87 14.15 -0.88
C CYS A 39 10.59 14.90 -0.52
N ASP A 40 9.77 15.17 -1.53
CA ASP A 40 8.45 15.74 -1.37
C ASP A 40 7.43 14.63 -1.08
N THR A 41 7.43 13.59 -1.93
CA THR A 41 6.53 12.43 -1.87
C THR A 41 7.31 11.12 -1.88
N CYS A 42 7.08 10.27 -0.88
CA CYS A 42 7.67 8.93 -0.79
C CYS A 42 6.90 7.89 -1.61
N TYR A 43 7.58 6.83 -2.03
CA TYR A 43 6.88 5.65 -2.56
C TYR A 43 6.03 4.97 -1.48
N SER A 44 5.03 4.20 -1.92
CA SER A 44 4.29 3.29 -1.04
C SER A 44 5.26 2.37 -0.29
N GLY A 45 4.97 2.14 1.00
CA GLY A 45 5.86 1.39 1.88
C GLY A 45 6.96 2.22 2.52
N HIS A 46 6.99 3.54 2.28
CA HIS A 46 7.85 4.48 2.98
C HIS A 46 7.04 5.66 3.54
N TYR A 47 7.39 6.13 4.73
CA TYR A 47 6.88 7.37 5.30
C TYR A 47 7.92 8.48 5.24
N LYS A 48 7.44 9.73 5.23
CA LYS A 48 8.31 10.91 5.22
C LYS A 48 8.83 11.18 6.64
N SER A 49 10.13 11.18 6.80
CA SER A 49 10.85 11.50 8.04
C SER A 49 11.79 12.67 7.77
N GLY A 50 11.33 13.89 8.07
CA GLY A 50 12.01 15.12 7.67
C GLY A 50 12.02 15.28 6.14
N THR A 51 13.21 15.24 5.55
CA THR A 51 13.42 15.35 4.09
C THR A 51 13.67 14.01 3.41
N LYS A 52 13.66 12.89 4.16
CA LYS A 52 13.94 11.55 3.66
C LYS A 52 12.73 10.64 3.75
N CYS A 53 12.74 9.58 2.97
CA CYS A 53 11.75 8.52 3.01
C CYS A 53 12.34 7.31 3.72
N VAL A 54 11.62 6.79 4.71
CA VAL A 54 12.04 5.65 5.53
C VAL A 54 11.03 4.54 5.37
N LYS A 55 11.47 3.29 5.27
CA LYS A 55 10.55 2.14 5.15
C LYS A 55 9.58 2.11 6.32
N CYS A 56 8.34 1.72 6.04
CA CYS A 56 7.30 1.58 7.05
C CYS A 56 7.65 0.60 8.17
N SER A 57 8.59 -0.33 7.94
CA SER A 57 9.11 -1.26 8.94
C SER A 57 10.28 -0.74 9.78
N GLU A 58 10.81 0.45 9.45
CA GLU A 58 12.00 1.02 10.10
C GLU A 58 11.64 2.23 10.96
N ASN A 59 12.43 2.44 12.01
CA ASN A 59 12.27 3.55 12.95
C ASN A 59 13.10 4.77 12.50
N SER A 60 12.58 5.98 12.71
CA SER A 60 13.29 7.21 12.37
C SER A 60 12.68 8.41 13.07
N ASN A 61 13.49 9.36 13.56
CA ASN A 61 13.05 10.65 14.13
C ASN A 61 11.83 10.53 15.08
N SER A 62 11.92 9.62 16.06
CA SER A 62 10.84 9.35 17.03
C SER A 62 9.53 8.77 16.44
N ILE A 63 9.60 8.31 15.19
CA ILE A 63 8.58 7.51 14.54
C ILE A 63 9.00 6.04 14.59
N THR A 64 8.10 5.19 15.05
CA THR A 64 8.30 3.73 15.13
C THR A 64 7.64 3.07 13.93
N GLY A 65 8.41 2.25 13.20
CA GLY A 65 7.93 1.42 12.10
C GLY A 65 7.14 0.20 12.58
N VAL A 66 6.30 -0.35 11.70
CA VAL A 66 5.54 -1.59 11.93
C VAL A 66 6.14 -2.69 11.05
N PRO A 67 6.59 -3.82 11.63
CA PRO A 67 7.16 -4.92 10.85
C PRO A 67 6.14 -5.48 9.85
N ASN A 68 6.63 -5.92 8.68
CA ASN A 68 5.83 -6.41 7.56
C ASN A 68 4.82 -5.41 6.98
N CYS A 69 4.93 -4.13 7.32
CA CYS A 69 4.06 -3.11 6.77
C CYS A 69 4.49 -2.69 5.35
N VAL A 70 3.63 -2.91 4.36
CA VAL A 70 3.92 -2.57 2.95
C VAL A 70 3.37 -1.21 2.55
N SER A 71 2.50 -0.59 3.37
CA SER A 71 2.01 0.77 3.16
C SER A 71 1.63 1.40 4.50
N CYS A 72 2.08 2.62 4.76
CA CYS A 72 1.84 3.30 6.03
C CYS A 72 1.70 4.83 5.86
N ALA A 73 1.14 5.48 6.89
CA ALA A 73 1.19 6.91 7.07
C ALA A 73 2.00 7.29 8.32
N PRO A 74 2.80 8.37 8.27
CA PRO A 74 3.46 8.89 9.45
C PRO A 74 2.44 9.47 10.44
N PRO A 75 2.72 9.41 11.76
CA PRO A 75 1.95 10.15 12.76
C PRO A 75 2.17 11.67 12.61
N SER A 76 1.27 12.48 13.19
CA SER A 76 1.40 13.95 13.18
C SER A 76 2.54 14.51 14.06
N GLY A 77 3.29 13.63 14.73
CA GLY A 77 4.39 13.97 15.63
C GLY A 77 5.22 12.73 15.91
N SER A 78 5.55 12.48 17.18
CA SER A 78 6.16 11.21 17.59
C SER A 78 5.11 10.12 17.72
N GLY A 79 5.43 8.89 17.32
CA GLY A 79 4.51 7.77 17.46
C GLY A 79 4.77 6.64 16.48
N THR A 80 3.87 5.66 16.46
CA THR A 80 3.99 4.53 15.52
C THR A 80 3.31 4.90 14.19
N VAL A 81 3.88 4.47 13.07
CA VAL A 81 3.23 4.63 11.76
C VAL A 81 1.89 3.89 11.74
N THR A 82 0.91 4.47 11.07
CA THR A 82 -0.36 3.78 10.82
C THR A 82 -0.16 2.85 9.63
N CYS A 83 -0.15 1.54 9.87
CA CYS A 83 -0.02 0.56 8.79
C CYS A 83 -1.37 0.29 8.12
N TYR A 84 -1.44 0.43 6.79
CA TYR A 84 -2.64 0.17 6.00
C TYR A 84 -2.67 -1.25 5.44
N VAL A 85 -1.51 -1.81 5.12
CA VAL A 85 -1.39 -3.15 4.55
C VAL A 85 -0.18 -3.83 5.17
N THR A 86 -0.39 -5.02 5.72
CA THR A 86 0.67 -5.90 6.19
C THR A 86 0.84 -7.07 5.24
N GLN A 87 2.07 -7.46 4.94
CA GLN A 87 2.34 -8.74 4.33
C GLN A 87 2.22 -9.81 5.43
N GLU A 88 1.20 -10.67 5.36
CA GLU A 88 1.24 -11.88 6.18
C GLU A 88 2.47 -12.71 5.75
N PRO A 89 3.23 -13.28 6.69
CA PRO A 89 4.23 -14.27 6.32
C PRO A 89 3.49 -15.37 5.55
N SER A 90 4.01 -15.73 4.37
CA SER A 90 3.48 -16.81 3.54
C SER A 90 3.17 -18.02 4.44
N VAL A 91 1.90 -18.21 4.77
CA VAL A 91 1.48 -19.35 5.55
C VAL A 91 1.73 -20.57 4.68
N ASN A 92 2.73 -21.36 5.07
CA ASN A 92 2.91 -22.69 4.56
C ASN A 92 1.56 -23.42 4.77
N PRO A 93 0.89 -23.93 3.72
CA PRO A 93 -0.51 -24.36 3.80
C PRO A 93 -0.65 -25.73 4.49
N THR A 94 -0.25 -25.85 5.75
CA THR A 94 -0.28 -27.13 6.48
C THR A 94 -0.60 -27.01 7.97
N ASP A 95 -1.35 -26.00 8.41
CA ASP A 95 -1.89 -26.05 9.78
C ASP A 95 -3.29 -25.44 9.90
N PRO A 96 -4.34 -26.25 10.14
CA PRO A 96 -5.68 -25.79 10.47
C PRO A 96 -5.76 -25.61 11.99
N SER A 97 -5.27 -24.50 12.53
CA SER A 97 -5.54 -24.17 13.93
C SER A 97 -5.77 -22.69 14.18
N VAL A 98 -6.79 -22.47 14.99
CA VAL A 98 -7.54 -21.24 15.28
C VAL A 98 -6.75 -20.27 16.15
N ASN A 99 -7.17 -18.99 16.12
CA ASN A 99 -6.83 -17.89 17.03
C ASN A 99 -5.64 -16.97 16.64
N LYS A 100 -5.91 -15.96 15.80
CA LYS A 100 -5.20 -14.68 15.87
C LYS A 100 -6.16 -13.50 15.75
N THR A 101 -6.79 -13.18 16.87
CA THR A 101 -7.42 -11.90 17.16
C THR A 101 -6.45 -10.76 16.85
N GLY A 102 -6.79 -9.87 15.91
CA GLY A 102 -5.93 -8.71 15.58
C GLY A 102 -6.36 -7.99 14.31
N LEU A 103 -7.43 -7.21 14.42
CA LEU A 103 -8.17 -6.50 13.38
C LEU A 103 -7.33 -5.59 12.46
N SER A 104 -7.60 -5.63 11.14
CA SER A 104 -8.18 -4.49 10.37
C SER A 104 -8.39 -4.83 8.89
N SER A 105 -9.00 -5.98 8.59
CA SER A 105 -9.69 -6.14 7.29
C SER A 105 -11.11 -5.63 7.49
N GLY A 106 -11.37 -4.40 7.03
CA GLY A 106 -12.70 -3.81 7.06
C GLY A 106 -13.72 -4.79 6.48
N ALA A 107 -14.70 -5.17 7.31
CA ALA A 107 -16.02 -5.65 6.94
C ALA A 107 -16.14 -6.28 5.54
N ILE A 108 -15.62 -7.49 5.36
CA ILE A 108 -16.21 -8.40 4.37
C ILE A 108 -17.00 -9.40 5.20
N ALA A 109 -18.23 -8.98 5.53
CA ALA A 109 -19.26 -9.85 6.05
C ALA A 109 -19.44 -10.97 5.03
N GLY A 110 -18.99 -12.17 5.41
CA GLY A 110 -19.13 -13.37 4.61
C GLY A 110 -20.61 -13.57 4.29
N ILE A 111 -20.91 -13.64 2.99
CA ILE A 111 -22.21 -14.04 2.51
C ILE A 111 -22.34 -15.50 2.92
N SER A 112 -23.02 -15.74 4.04
CA SER A 112 -23.38 -17.08 4.47
C SER A 112 -24.43 -17.58 3.50
N ILE A 113 -23.99 -18.36 2.52
CA ILE A 113 -24.86 -19.06 1.59
C ILE A 113 -25.54 -20.15 2.40
N ALA A 114 -26.65 -19.81 3.06
CA ALA A 114 -27.55 -20.79 3.60
C ALA A 114 -28.11 -21.57 2.40
N VAL A 115 -27.71 -22.84 2.29
CA VAL A 115 -28.29 -23.79 1.35
C VAL A 115 -29.76 -23.94 1.73
N ILE A 116 -30.62 -23.15 1.11
CA ILE A 116 -32.05 -23.38 1.14
C ILE A 116 -32.29 -24.53 0.16
N VAL A 117 -32.28 -25.74 0.70
CA VAL A 117 -32.91 -26.89 0.03
C VAL A 117 -34.40 -26.56 -0.04
N VAL A 118 -34.83 -26.01 -1.17
CA VAL A 118 -36.25 -25.95 -1.50
C VAL A 118 -36.66 -27.38 -1.84
N VAL A 119 -37.08 -28.13 -0.82
CA VAL A 119 -37.90 -29.33 -1.02
C VAL A 119 -39.28 -28.82 -1.46
N GLY A 120 -39.38 -28.43 -2.71
CA GLY A 120 -40.63 -28.15 -3.40
C GLY A 120 -41.17 -29.44 -3.98
N GLY A 121 -41.71 -30.30 -3.10
CA GLY A 121 -42.61 -31.35 -3.54
C GLY A 121 -43.93 -30.75 -4.02
N LEU A 122 -44.55 -31.50 -4.95
CA LEU A 122 -45.99 -31.65 -5.18
C LEU A 122 -46.58 -31.02 -6.47
N VAL A 123 -47.22 -31.93 -7.21
CA VAL A 123 -48.32 -31.79 -8.20
C VAL A 123 -48.00 -31.31 -9.61
N GLY A 124 -47.97 -32.28 -10.53
CA GLY A 124 -48.85 -32.31 -11.70
C GLY A 124 -48.50 -31.41 -12.89
N PHE A 125 -48.01 -32.03 -13.97
CA PHE A 125 -48.37 -31.58 -15.31
C PHE A 125 -48.61 -32.81 -16.20
N LEU A 126 -49.87 -33.20 -16.23
CA LEU A 126 -50.46 -34.04 -17.26
C LEU A 126 -50.51 -33.18 -18.54
N CYS A 127 -49.71 -33.53 -19.56
CA CYS A 127 -49.93 -33.25 -20.99
C CYS A 127 -48.92 -34.09 -21.79
#